data_AF-A0A8X7PG19-F1
#
_entry.id   AF-A0A8X7PG19-F1
#
_cell.length_a   1.000
_cell.length_b   1.000
_cell.length_c   1.000
_cell.angle_alpha   90.00
_cell.angle_beta   90.00
_cell.angle_gamma   90.00
#
_symmetry.space_group_name_H-M   'P 1'
#
loop_
_entity.id
_entity.type
_entity.pdbx_description
1 polymer ?
#
loop_
_entity_poly.entity_id
_entity_poly.type
_entity_poly.pdbx_seq_one_letter_code
_entity_poly.pdbx_strand_id
1 'polypeptide(L)'
;MVRIMHLNQTTQKRRGLFLKPVSKKDAPDYFDIVKRPMDLSTIRDKVRKIEYRNHEQFRHDVWQIQLNAHLYNNNGRNPGIPPLADQLLEICDCLLEDYGDQLAEAEKGIDR
;
A
#
# COMPACT_ATOMS: atom_id res chain seq x y z
N MET A 1 0.86 28.56 23.74
CA MET A 1 0.69 28.26 22.30
C MET A 1 1.81 27.40 21.66
N VAL A 2 2.61 26.66 22.45
CA VAL A 2 3.72 25.84 21.87
C VAL A 2 3.50 24.32 22.02
N ARG A 3 2.34 23.87 22.52
CA ARG A 3 2.06 22.45 22.82
C ARG A 3 1.17 21.70 21.80
N ILE A 4 0.92 22.29 20.62
CA ILE A 4 0.04 21.65 19.60
C ILE A 4 0.80 21.27 18.32
N MET A 5 1.99 21.83 18.05
CA MET A 5 2.72 21.51 16.81
C MET A 5 3.52 20.20 16.86
N HIS A 6 3.83 19.66 18.05
CA HIS A 6 4.52 18.37 18.18
C HIS A 6 3.60 17.15 17.94
N LEU A 7 2.27 17.33 17.90
CA LEU A 7 1.32 16.25 17.61
C LEU A 7 0.98 16.11 16.12
N ASN A 8 1.47 17.00 15.25
CA ASN A 8 1.19 16.93 13.80
C ASN A 8 2.31 16.29 12.97
N GLN A 9 3.56 16.23 13.46
CA GLN A 9 4.63 15.59 12.70
C GLN A 9 4.49 14.05 12.65
N THR A 10 3.99 13.43 13.72
CA THR A 10 3.70 11.99 13.76
C THR A 10 2.45 11.64 12.94
N THR A 11 1.42 12.49 12.94
CA THR A 11 0.16 12.27 12.24
C THR A 11 0.29 12.47 10.73
N GLN A 12 1.11 13.41 10.27
CA GLN A 12 1.37 13.63 8.85
C GLN A 12 2.30 12.58 8.25
N LYS A 13 3.27 12.05 9.02
CA LYS A 13 4.17 10.97 8.60
C LYS A 13 3.44 9.63 8.40
N ARG A 14 2.36 9.38 9.17
CA ARG A 14 1.52 8.18 9.03
C ARG A 14 0.78 8.11 7.69
N ARG A 15 0.31 9.25 7.16
CA ARG A 15 -0.39 9.30 5.86
C ARG A 15 0.53 9.07 4.67
N GLY A 16 1.84 9.26 4.83
CA GLY A 16 2.84 9.14 3.76
C GLY A 16 3.50 7.77 3.62
N LEU A 17 3.27 6.86 4.57
CA LEU A 17 4.14 5.70 4.76
C LEU A 17 4.20 4.75 3.56
N PHE A 18 3.06 4.52 2.90
CA PHE A 18 2.94 3.64 1.75
C PHE A 18 2.77 4.41 0.42
N LEU A 19 2.90 5.74 0.44
CA LEU A 19 2.64 6.58 -0.75
C LEU A 19 3.76 6.53 -1.79
N LYS A 20 4.98 6.20 -1.38
CA LYS A 20 6.18 6.24 -2.22
C LYS A 20 7.04 4.98 -1.99
N PRO A 21 7.89 4.61 -2.96
CA PRO A 21 8.84 3.52 -2.77
C PRO A 21 9.70 3.76 -1.54
N VAL A 22 9.98 2.69 -0.78
CA VAL A 22 10.92 2.75 0.35
C VAL A 22 12.31 3.10 -0.18
N SER A 23 12.92 4.14 0.38
CA SER A 23 14.27 4.55 -0.01
C SER A 23 15.32 3.79 0.80
N LYS A 24 16.48 3.48 0.19
CA LYS A 24 17.64 2.92 0.90
C LYS A 24 18.17 3.84 2.02
N LYS A 25 17.86 5.14 1.96
CA LYS A 25 18.22 6.09 3.02
C LYS A 25 17.40 5.84 4.29
N ASP A 26 16.11 5.53 4.13
CA ASP A 26 15.20 5.28 5.26
C ASP A 26 15.31 3.84 5.78
N ALA A 27 15.66 2.90 4.90
CA ALA A 27 15.78 1.48 5.21
C ALA A 27 16.93 0.85 4.38
N PRO A 28 18.19 0.90 4.87
CA PRO A 28 19.36 0.47 4.11
C PRO A 28 19.34 -0.99 3.64
N ASP A 29 18.78 -1.90 4.44
CA ASP A 29 18.68 -3.34 4.19
C ASP A 29 17.33 -3.76 3.59
N TYR A 30 16.48 -2.80 3.19
CA TYR A 30 15.12 -3.10 2.73
C TYR A 30 15.09 -4.09 1.57
N PHE A 31 15.92 -3.87 0.54
CA PHE A 31 15.94 -4.69 -0.67
C PHE A 31 16.69 -6.02 -0.48
N ASP A 32 17.44 -6.17 0.62
CA ASP A 32 18.06 -7.43 1.00
C ASP A 32 17.01 -8.40 1.58
N ILE A 33 15.93 -7.85 2.18
CA ILE A 33 14.83 -8.61 2.78
C ILE A 33 13.63 -8.68 1.83
N VAL A 34 13.15 -7.55 1.32
CA VAL A 34 11.98 -7.43 0.46
C VAL A 34 12.37 -7.57 -1.01
N LYS A 35 11.89 -8.64 -1.65
CA LYS A 35 12.23 -8.97 -3.04
C LYS A 35 11.27 -8.40 -4.09
N ARG A 36 10.06 -8.04 -3.67
CA ARG A 36 9.02 -7.44 -4.54
C ARG A 36 8.48 -6.16 -3.90
N PRO A 37 9.23 -5.05 -3.97
CA PRO A 37 8.78 -3.77 -3.45
C PRO A 37 7.47 -3.33 -4.10
N MET A 38 6.58 -2.72 -3.33
CA MET A 38 5.33 -2.14 -3.82
C MET A 38 4.95 -0.93 -2.96
N ASP A 39 4.27 0.03 -3.57
CA ASP A 39 3.77 1.25 -2.93
C ASP A 39 2.60 1.83 -3.74
N LEU A 40 1.82 2.72 -3.11
CA LEU A 40 0.60 3.28 -3.72
C LEU A 40 0.88 4.17 -4.94
N SER A 41 2.06 4.80 -5.05
CA SER A 41 2.38 5.55 -6.28
C SER A 41 2.71 4.63 -7.44
N THR A 42 3.38 3.50 -7.19
CA THR A 42 3.58 2.46 -8.19
C THR A 42 2.24 1.86 -8.64
N ILE A 43 1.35 1.50 -7.71
CA ILE A 43 0.00 1.00 -8.02
C ILE A 43 -0.78 2.01 -8.87
N ARG A 44 -0.78 3.29 -8.46
CA ARG A 44 -1.43 4.37 -9.23
C ARG A 44 -0.88 4.48 -10.65
N ASP A 45 0.43 4.36 -10.81
CA ASP A 45 1.06 4.44 -12.13
C ASP A 45 0.71 3.21 -12.99
N LYS A 46 0.58 2.01 -12.39
CA LYS A 46 0.06 0.80 -13.06
C LYS A 46 -1.41 0.94 -13.49
N VAL A 47 -2.27 1.53 -12.65
CA VAL A 47 -3.66 1.87 -13.02
C VAL A 47 -3.69 2.80 -14.24
N ARG A 48 -2.89 3.87 -14.23
CA ARG A 48 -2.82 4.84 -15.34
C ARG A 48 -2.36 4.21 -16.66
N LYS A 49 -1.53 3.17 -16.57
CA LYS A 49 -1.02 2.43 -17.73
C LYS A 49 -1.93 1.25 -18.12
N ILE A 50 -3.06 1.05 -17.45
CA ILE A 50 -4.01 -0.03 -17.70
C ILE A 50 -3.30 -1.40 -17.60
N GLU A 51 -2.42 -1.55 -16.61
CA GLU A 51 -1.66 -2.81 -16.41
C GLU A 51 -2.47 -3.88 -15.67
N TYR A 52 -3.59 -3.50 -15.03
CA TYR A 52 -4.47 -4.41 -14.33
C TYR A 52 -5.63 -4.81 -15.24
N ARG A 53 -5.80 -6.12 -15.44
CA ARG A 53 -6.96 -6.65 -16.18
C ARG A 53 -8.20 -6.79 -15.32
N ASN A 54 -8.02 -6.89 -14.01
CA ASN A 54 -9.09 -6.99 -13.05
C ASN A 54 -8.68 -6.42 -11.69
N HIS A 55 -9.68 -6.18 -10.85
CA HIS A 55 -9.54 -5.63 -9.52
C HIS A 55 -8.76 -6.57 -8.58
N GLU A 56 -8.79 -7.87 -8.81
CA GLU A 56 -7.98 -8.83 -8.06
C GLU A 56 -6.47 -8.61 -8.25
N GLN A 57 -6.01 -8.26 -9.46
CA GLN A 57 -4.60 -7.91 -9.68
C GLN A 57 -4.22 -6.61 -8.99
N PHE A 58 -5.12 -5.63 -8.93
CA PHE A 58 -4.93 -4.40 -8.16
C PHE A 58 -4.84 -4.71 -6.66
N ARG A 59 -5.79 -5.50 -6.13
CA ARG A 59 -5.81 -5.96 -4.74
C ARG A 59 -4.53 -6.70 -4.37
N HIS A 60 -4.02 -7.55 -5.26
CA HIS A 60 -2.79 -8.29 -5.04
C HIS A 60 -1.58 -7.38 -4.77
N ASP A 61 -1.48 -6.26 -5.47
CA ASP A 61 -0.39 -5.30 -5.21
C ASP A 61 -0.59 -4.53 -3.90
N VAL A 62 -1.84 -4.26 -3.48
CA VAL A 62 -2.10 -3.70 -2.14
C VAL A 62 -1.73 -4.72 -1.06
N TRP A 63 -2.07 -6.00 -1.25
CA TRP A 63 -1.62 -7.09 -0.39
C TRP A 63 -0.09 -7.22 -0.35
N GLN A 64 0.60 -7.00 -1.47
CA GLN A 64 2.07 -7.00 -1.51
C GLN A 64 2.67 -5.91 -0.60
N ILE A 65 2.01 -4.75 -0.44
CA ILE A 65 2.41 -3.72 0.54
C ILE A 65 2.30 -4.27 1.97
N GLN A 66 1.18 -4.91 2.31
CA GLN A 66 0.94 -5.53 3.61
C GLN A 66 1.96 -6.63 3.91
N LEU A 67 2.18 -7.55 2.97
CA LEU A 67 3.17 -8.61 3.08
C LEU A 67 4.59 -8.06 3.33
N ASN A 68 4.99 -7.03 2.57
CA ASN A 68 6.31 -6.41 2.73
C ASN A 68 6.46 -5.70 4.07
N ALA A 69 5.39 -5.06 4.56
CA ALA A 69 5.37 -4.41 5.86
C ALA A 69 5.59 -5.41 6.99
N HIS A 70 4.92 -6.56 6.96
CA HIS A 70 5.13 -7.63 7.95
C HIS A 70 6.52 -8.26 7.82
N LEU A 71 6.95 -8.59 6.60
CA LEU A 71 8.24 -9.23 6.34
C LEU A 71 9.42 -8.40 6.86
N TYR A 72 9.46 -7.11 6.52
CA TYR A 72 10.58 -6.24 6.87
C TYR A 72 10.62 -5.87 8.37
N ASN A 73 9.45 -5.90 9.04
CA ASN A 73 9.30 -5.49 10.44
C ASN A 73 9.05 -6.66 11.41
N ASN A 74 9.21 -7.91 10.97
CA ASN A 74 8.91 -9.11 11.76
C ASN A 74 9.75 -9.27 13.05
N ASN A 75 10.88 -8.57 13.15
CA ASN A 75 11.77 -8.55 14.30
C ASN A 75 11.48 -7.39 15.27
N GLY A 76 10.36 -6.68 15.10
CA GLY A 76 9.94 -5.59 15.97
C GLY A 76 10.60 -4.23 15.70
N ARG A 77 11.29 -4.04 14.56
CA ARG A 77 11.88 -2.74 14.16
C ARG A 77 10.89 -1.58 14.20
N ASN A 78 9.72 -1.77 13.60
CA ASN A 78 8.64 -0.77 13.56
C ASN A 78 7.29 -1.44 13.83
N PRO A 79 6.94 -1.71 15.10
CA PRO A 79 5.75 -2.50 15.45
C PRO A 79 4.44 -1.82 15.05
N GLY A 80 4.45 -0.49 14.84
CA GLY A 80 3.28 0.26 14.39
C GLY A 80 3.04 0.25 12.88
N ILE A 81 3.98 -0.28 12.06
CA ILE A 81 3.84 -0.29 10.60
C ILE A 81 2.93 -1.43 10.10
N PRO A 82 3.13 -2.70 10.52
CA PRO A 82 2.28 -3.78 10.03
C PRO A 82 0.78 -3.56 10.25
N PRO A 83 0.29 -3.10 11.42
CA PRO A 83 -1.14 -2.83 11.62
C PRO A 83 -1.71 -1.75 10.70
N LEU A 84 -0.90 -0.76 10.30
CA LEU A 84 -1.34 0.25 9.33
C LEU A 84 -1.46 -0.33 7.92
N ALA A 85 -0.64 -1.32 7.58
CA ALA A 85 -0.72 -2.02 6.30
C ALA A 85 -1.91 -2.99 6.27
N ASP A 86 -2.23 -3.61 7.41
CA ASP A 86 -3.44 -4.42 7.58
C ASP A 86 -4.69 -3.56 7.37
N GLN A 87 -4.76 -2.37 7.99
CA GLN A 87 -5.85 -1.40 7.78
C GLN A 87 -5.95 -0.94 6.32
N LEU A 88 -4.82 -0.74 5.63
CA LEU A 88 -4.82 -0.37 4.21
C LEU A 88 -5.46 -1.46 3.35
N LEU A 89 -5.13 -2.73 3.61
CA LEU A 89 -5.71 -3.85 2.88
C LEU A 89 -7.19 -4.06 3.21
N GLU A 90 -7.59 -3.93 4.47
CA GLU A 90 -8.99 -4.01 4.90
C GLU A 90 -9.85 -2.93 4.22
N ILE A 91 -9.38 -1.69 4.17
CA ILE A 91 -10.06 -0.60 3.45
C ILE A 91 -10.15 -0.92 1.95
N CYS A 92 -9.09 -1.49 1.37
CA CYS A 92 -9.11 -1.90 -0.03
C CYS A 92 -10.17 -2.98 -0.27
N ASP A 93 -10.24 -3.99 0.60
CA ASP A 93 -11.19 -5.10 0.48
C ASP A 93 -12.63 -4.59 0.57
N CYS A 94 -12.95 -3.75 1.57
CA CYS A 94 -14.28 -3.14 1.68
C CYS A 94 -14.66 -2.32 0.43
N LEU A 95 -13.74 -1.52 -0.11
CA LEU A 95 -14.02 -0.73 -1.31
C LEU A 95 -14.22 -1.63 -2.54
N LEU A 96 -13.43 -2.69 -2.69
CA LEU A 96 -13.58 -3.60 -3.81
C LEU A 96 -14.90 -4.37 -3.74
N GLU A 97 -15.36 -4.72 -2.54
CA GLU A 97 -16.68 -5.32 -2.32
C GLU A 97 -17.81 -4.33 -2.68
N ASP A 98 -17.74 -3.09 -2.20
CA ASP A 98 -18.75 -2.05 -2.46
C ASP A 98 -18.92 -1.74 -3.96
N TYR A 99 -17.84 -1.81 -4.74
CA TYR A 99 -17.83 -1.54 -6.18
C TYR A 99 -17.75 -2.81 -7.05
N GLY A 100 -17.85 -4.00 -6.46
CA GLY A 100 -17.54 -5.28 -7.10
C GLY A 100 -18.30 -5.51 -8.41
N ASP A 101 -19.61 -5.30 -8.41
CA ASP A 101 -20.45 -5.47 -9.60
C ASP A 101 -20.05 -4.50 -10.73
N GLN A 102 -19.75 -3.24 -10.40
CA GLN A 102 -19.37 -2.23 -11.39
C GLN A 102 -18.00 -2.53 -11.99
N LEU A 103 -17.07 -3.00 -11.16
CA LEU A 103 -15.74 -3.42 -11.58
C LEU A 103 -15.83 -4.64 -12.49
N ALA A 104 -16.61 -5.65 -12.11
CA ALA A 104 -16.80 -6.87 -12.91
C ALA A 104 -17.39 -6.56 -14.30
N GLU A 105 -18.36 -5.64 -14.40
CA GLU A 105 -18.88 -5.21 -15.70
C GLU A 105 -17.84 -4.43 -16.53
N ALA A 106 -17.08 -3.54 -15.90
CA ALA A 106 -16.03 -2.78 -16.58
C ALA A 106 -14.90 -3.70 -17.11
N GLU A 107 -14.55 -4.75 -16.37
CA GLU A 107 -13.48 -5.69 -16.70
C GLU A 107 -13.77 -6.54 -17.93
N LYS A 108 -15.04 -6.87 -18.20
CA LYS A 108 -15.45 -7.54 -19.43
C LYS A 108 -15.04 -6.76 -20.70
N GLY A 109 -14.84 -5.45 -20.58
CA GLY A 109 -14.39 -4.58 -21.67
C GLY A 109 -12.87 -4.54 -21.89
N ILE A 110 -12.06 -5.06 -20.95
CA ILE A 110 -10.59 -4.96 -20.99
C ILE A 110 -9.94 -6.06 -21.85
N ASP A 111 -10.66 -7.15 -22.13
CA ASP A 111 -10.18 -8.30 -22.91
C ASP A 111 -10.32 -8.12 -24.45
N ARG A 112 -10.27 -6.88 -24.96
CA ARG A 112 -10.35 -6.56 -26.40
C ARG A 112 -9.09 -5.90 -26.95
#